data_AF-A0A5E6NUU0-F1
#
_entry.id   AF-A0A5E6NUU0-F1
#
_cell.length_a   1.000
_cell.length_b   1.000
_cell.length_c   1.000
_cell.angle_alpha   90.00
_cell.angle_beta   90.00
_cell.angle_gamma   90.00
#
_symmetry.space_group_name_H-M   'P 1'
#
loop_
_entity.id
_entity.type
_entity.pdbx_description
1 polymer ?
#
loop_
_entity_poly.entity_id
_entity_poly.type
_entity_poly.pdbx_seq_one_letter_code
_entity_poly.pdbx_strand_id
1 'polypeptide(L)'
;MARELGVDLSNVTGTGQKGRVLDTDLKGYVKQMMTSGGMGSALPKTPNIDFSKFGETQTLALSRINKLSGKHLTACWLNIPHVTQFDEVNINKMESYRQAQKAQGIKLTPLVFIMKAVIQALQSYPRFNASLDESGENLIIKKYFNLGIAMDTPNGLVVPVIKDVEQKSLIELATELAQTSGQSA
;
A
#
# COMPACT_ATOMS: atom_id res chain seq x y z
N MET A 1 7.03 -35.92 20.46
CA MET A 1 7.20 -35.36 19.10
C MET A 1 6.06 -34.48 18.63
N ALA A 2 4.84 -34.96 18.35
CA ALA A 2 3.74 -34.07 17.90
C ALA A 2 3.42 -32.93 18.89
N ARG A 3 3.39 -33.25 20.20
CA ARG A 3 3.19 -32.28 21.29
C ARG A 3 4.38 -31.33 21.52
N GLU A 4 5.59 -31.75 21.15
CA GLU A 4 6.81 -30.91 21.23
C GLU A 4 6.90 -29.94 20.04
N LEU A 5 6.34 -30.33 18.89
CA LEU A 5 6.28 -29.52 17.67
C LEU A 5 5.00 -28.68 17.56
N GLY A 6 4.11 -28.75 18.57
CA GLY A 6 2.86 -27.99 18.60
C GLY A 6 1.84 -28.39 17.51
N VAL A 7 1.92 -29.61 16.99
CA VAL A 7 1.07 -30.08 15.88
C VAL A 7 -0.11 -30.89 16.41
N ASP A 8 -1.33 -30.49 16.03
CA ASP A 8 -2.53 -31.31 16.26
C ASP A 8 -2.55 -32.50 15.30
N LEU A 9 -2.56 -33.71 15.88
CA LEU A 9 -2.57 -34.98 15.16
C LEU A 9 -3.83 -35.20 14.33
N SER A 10 -4.92 -34.49 14.63
CA SER A 10 -6.16 -34.54 13.83
C SER A 10 -5.96 -34.05 12.39
N ASN A 11 -4.95 -33.21 12.16
CA ASN A 11 -4.66 -32.59 10.86
C ASN A 11 -3.58 -33.33 10.06
N VAL A 12 -3.05 -34.44 10.58
CA VAL A 12 -1.95 -35.20 9.95
C VAL A 12 -2.49 -36.53 9.43
N THR A 13 -2.47 -36.72 8.11
CA THR A 13 -2.85 -37.99 7.48
C THR A 13 -1.76 -39.04 7.68
N GLY A 14 -2.07 -40.09 8.46
CA GLY A 14 -1.12 -41.17 8.75
C GLY A 14 -1.02 -42.20 7.62
N THR A 15 0.21 -42.52 7.20
CA THR A 15 0.48 -43.51 6.14
C THR A 15 0.80 -44.91 6.66
N GLY A 16 0.87 -45.09 7.98
CA GLY A 16 1.17 -46.37 8.62
C GLY A 16 0.02 -47.37 8.63
N GLN A 17 0.31 -48.60 9.06
CA GLN A 17 -0.67 -49.69 9.15
C GLN A 17 -1.87 -49.28 10.02
N LYS A 18 -3.09 -49.45 9.48
CA LYS A 18 -4.36 -48.98 10.06
C LYS A 18 -4.45 -47.45 10.26
N GLY A 19 -3.79 -46.66 9.41
CA GLY A 19 -3.85 -45.18 9.45
C GLY A 19 -3.03 -44.56 10.59
N ARG A 20 -2.04 -45.30 11.13
CA ARG A 20 -1.16 -44.80 12.19
C ARG A 20 -0.27 -43.69 11.63
N VAL A 21 -0.23 -42.56 12.31
CA VAL A 21 0.69 -41.45 11.99
C VAL A 21 2.12 -41.86 12.34
N LEU A 22 3.00 -41.85 11.34
CA LEU A 22 4.43 -42.11 11.51
C LEU A 22 5.20 -40.81 11.73
N ASP A 23 6.41 -40.91 12.25
CA ASP A 23 7.31 -39.75 12.44
C ASP A 23 7.60 -39.02 11.12
N THR A 24 7.69 -39.76 10.01
CA THR A 24 7.86 -39.21 8.67
C THR A 24 6.68 -38.35 8.22
N ASP A 25 5.45 -38.71 8.60
CA ASP A 25 4.23 -37.98 8.26
C ASP A 25 4.17 -36.65 9.03
N LEU A 26 4.54 -36.67 10.32
CA LEU A 26 4.66 -35.47 11.15
C LEU A 26 5.73 -34.50 10.62
N LYS A 27 6.92 -35.01 10.28
CA LYS A 27 7.99 -34.19 9.69
C LYS A 27 7.60 -33.62 8.33
N GLY A 28 6.90 -34.41 7.50
CA GLY A 28 6.36 -33.97 6.22
C GLY A 28 5.34 -32.85 6.38
N TYR A 29 4.41 -33.00 7.31
CA TYR A 29 3.39 -32.00 7.61
C TYR A 29 3.99 -30.69 8.16
N VAL A 30 4.94 -30.77 9.09
CA VAL A 30 5.65 -29.59 9.62
C VAL A 30 6.45 -28.89 8.53
N LYS A 31 7.17 -29.64 7.69
CA LYS A 31 7.88 -29.09 6.54
C LYS A 31 6.92 -28.38 5.58
N GLN A 32 5.77 -28.98 5.31
CA GLN A 32 4.73 -28.39 4.48
C GLN A 32 4.20 -27.08 5.10
N MET A 33 3.81 -27.09 6.38
CA MET A 33 3.37 -25.89 7.13
C MET A 33 4.42 -24.77 7.13
N MET A 34 5.70 -25.11 7.28
CA MET A 34 6.79 -24.13 7.24
C MET A 34 7.02 -23.59 5.83
N THR A 35 6.85 -24.41 4.78
CA THR A 35 6.95 -23.96 3.40
C THR A 35 5.71 -23.23 2.88
N SER A 36 4.53 -23.50 3.44
CA SER A 36 3.25 -22.90 3.04
C SER A 36 2.90 -21.63 3.81
N GLY A 37 3.76 -21.20 4.74
CA GLY A 37 3.65 -19.89 5.38
C GLY A 37 2.37 -19.71 6.18
N GLY A 38 2.30 -20.35 7.35
CA GLY A 38 1.66 -19.75 8.53
C GLY A 38 0.12 -19.80 8.61
N MET A 39 -0.33 -20.15 9.81
CA MET A 39 -1.70 -20.19 10.29
C MET A 39 -2.27 -18.77 10.54
N GLY A 40 -2.16 -17.89 9.53
CA GLY A 40 -2.84 -16.60 9.50
C GLY A 40 -3.99 -16.68 8.50
N SER A 41 -5.19 -16.25 8.90
CA SER A 41 -6.45 -16.31 8.14
C SER A 41 -6.26 -16.21 6.62
N ALA A 42 -6.08 -17.35 5.95
CA ALA A 42 -5.96 -17.40 4.51
C ALA A 42 -7.32 -17.06 3.93
N LEU A 43 -7.39 -16.01 3.11
CA LEU A 43 -8.60 -15.67 2.36
C LEU A 43 -9.15 -16.93 1.68
N PRO A 44 -10.47 -17.18 1.73
CA PRO A 44 -11.06 -18.33 1.06
C PRO A 44 -10.68 -18.30 -0.42
N LYS A 45 -10.17 -19.42 -0.93
CA LYS A 45 -9.76 -19.53 -2.34
C LYS A 45 -10.99 -19.36 -3.21
N THR A 46 -10.94 -18.42 -4.15
CA THR A 46 -11.95 -18.30 -5.19
C THR A 46 -11.90 -19.50 -6.14
N PRO A 47 -13.05 -19.99 -6.63
CA PRO A 47 -13.09 -21.10 -7.56
C PRO A 47 -12.39 -20.72 -8.86
N ASN A 48 -11.67 -21.68 -9.46
CA ASN A 48 -11.06 -21.49 -10.76
C ASN A 48 -12.13 -21.57 -11.84
N ILE A 49 -12.41 -20.44 -12.51
CA ILE A 49 -13.44 -20.32 -13.55
C ILE A 49 -12.76 -20.42 -14.91
N ASP A 50 -13.23 -21.35 -15.74
CA ASP A 50 -12.84 -21.42 -17.14
C ASP A 50 -13.67 -20.43 -17.97
N PHE A 51 -13.04 -19.31 -18.33
CA PHE A 51 -13.70 -18.22 -19.05
C PHE A 51 -14.03 -18.55 -20.52
N SER A 52 -13.39 -19.56 -21.12
CA SER A 52 -13.66 -19.95 -22.51
C SER A 52 -15.07 -20.49 -22.73
N LYS A 53 -15.72 -20.95 -21.65
CA LYS A 53 -17.12 -21.43 -21.66
C LYS A 53 -18.14 -20.32 -21.96
N PHE A 54 -17.74 -19.06 -21.86
CA PHE A 54 -18.62 -17.90 -22.03
C PHE A 54 -18.37 -17.13 -23.34
N GLY A 55 -17.43 -17.57 -24.18
CA GLY A 55 -17.10 -16.92 -25.45
C GLY A 55 -15.60 -16.89 -25.75
N GLU A 56 -15.22 -16.18 -26.82
CA GLU A 56 -13.82 -15.97 -27.20
C GLU A 56 -13.08 -15.13 -26.14
N THR A 57 -11.88 -15.57 -25.75
CA THR A 57 -11.08 -14.90 -24.71
C THR A 57 -9.66 -14.63 -25.19
N GLN A 58 -9.11 -13.48 -24.81
CA GLN A 58 -7.71 -13.14 -24.98
C GLN A 58 -7.03 -13.00 -23.61
N THR A 59 -5.84 -13.60 -23.47
CA THR A 59 -5.02 -13.45 -22.25
C THR A 59 -3.91 -12.44 -22.49
N LEU A 60 -3.82 -11.42 -21.63
CA LEU A 60 -2.75 -10.43 -21.64
C LEU A 60 -1.95 -10.54 -20.34
N ALA A 61 -0.62 -10.58 -20.45
CA ALA A 61 0.25 -10.61 -19.28
C ALA A 61 0.24 -9.25 -18.56
N LEU A 62 0.02 -9.28 -17.25
CA LEU A 62 0.14 -8.07 -16.41
C LEU A 62 1.58 -7.57 -16.36
N SER A 63 1.72 -6.24 -16.39
CA SER A 63 3.00 -5.56 -16.16
C SER A 63 3.56 -5.85 -14.76
N ARG A 64 4.88 -5.66 -14.58
CA ARG A 64 5.53 -5.83 -13.27
C ARG A 64 4.94 -4.89 -12.22
N ILE A 65 4.64 -3.64 -12.60
CA ILE A 65 4.02 -2.63 -11.74
C ILE A 65 2.67 -3.14 -11.25
N ASN A 66 1.80 -3.61 -12.15
CA ASN A 66 0.47 -4.10 -11.77
C ASN A 66 0.53 -5.31 -10.84
N LYS A 67 1.46 -6.24 -11.07
CA LYS A 67 1.66 -7.40 -10.18
C LYS A 67 2.10 -7.01 -8.77
N LEU A 68 2.99 -6.02 -8.66
CA LEU A 68 3.50 -5.57 -7.37
C LEU A 68 2.46 -4.73 -6.61
N SER A 69 1.86 -3.76 -7.30
CA SER A 69 0.81 -2.89 -6.74
C SER A 69 -0.37 -3.70 -6.24
N GLY A 70 -0.83 -4.71 -6.99
CA GLY A 70 -1.94 -5.56 -6.57
C GLY A 70 -1.69 -6.28 -5.24
N LYS A 71 -0.48 -6.84 -5.04
CA LYS A 71 -0.11 -7.49 -3.77
C LYS A 71 -0.07 -6.48 -2.61
N HIS A 72 0.54 -5.32 -2.84
CA HIS A 72 0.66 -4.28 -1.82
C HIS A 72 -0.70 -3.71 -1.41
N LEU A 73 -1.55 -3.34 -2.38
CA LEU A 73 -2.89 -2.82 -2.13
C LEU A 73 -3.78 -3.83 -1.40
N THR A 74 -3.69 -5.12 -1.78
CA THR A 74 -4.42 -6.19 -1.09
C THR A 74 -3.96 -6.30 0.37
N ALA A 75 -2.65 -6.27 0.63
CA ALA A 75 -2.14 -6.29 1.99
C ALA A 75 -2.61 -5.08 2.81
N CYS A 76 -2.58 -3.87 2.23
CA CYS A 76 -3.12 -2.67 2.89
C CYS A 76 -4.60 -2.85 3.26
N TRP A 77 -5.42 -3.30 2.30
CA TRP A 77 -6.87 -3.48 2.49
C TRP A 77 -7.21 -4.48 3.58
N LEU A 78 -6.42 -5.55 3.72
CA LEU A 78 -6.65 -6.58 4.73
C LEU A 78 -6.18 -6.19 6.13
N ASN A 79 -5.12 -5.39 6.23
CA ASN A 79 -4.45 -5.12 7.52
C ASN A 79 -4.82 -3.78 8.15
N ILE A 80 -5.31 -2.81 7.38
CA ILE A 80 -5.62 -1.48 7.89
C ILE A 80 -7.15 -1.33 8.01
N PRO A 81 -7.69 -0.93 9.17
CA PRO A 81 -9.11 -0.60 9.30
C PRO A 81 -9.36 0.75 8.62
N HIS A 82 -9.76 0.71 7.34
CA HIS A 82 -9.98 1.92 6.55
C HIS A 82 -11.23 2.65 7.03
N VAL A 83 -11.10 3.96 7.22
CA VAL A 83 -12.23 4.88 7.43
C VAL A 83 -12.12 5.98 6.39
N THR A 84 -13.25 6.35 5.80
CA THR A 84 -13.31 7.40 4.78
C THR A 84 -14.16 8.56 5.30
N GLN A 85 -13.66 9.77 5.14
CA GLN A 85 -14.36 11.01 5.48
C GLN A 85 -14.30 11.95 4.28
N PHE A 86 -15.38 12.69 4.07
CA PHE A 86 -15.51 13.68 3.01
C PHE A 86 -15.86 15.04 3.61
N ASP A 87 -15.32 16.09 3.01
CA ASP A 87 -15.61 17.47 3.38
C ASP A 87 -15.41 18.36 2.14
N GLU A 88 -15.97 19.57 2.19
CA GLU A 88 -15.87 20.56 1.12
C GLU A 88 -15.16 21.81 1.64
N VAL A 89 -14.30 22.40 0.80
CA VAL A 89 -13.55 23.60 1.15
C VAL A 89 -13.68 24.65 0.07
N ASN A 90 -14.00 25.88 0.49
CA ASN A 90 -13.99 27.02 -0.42
C ASN A 90 -12.54 27.46 -0.70
N ILE A 91 -12.13 27.35 -1.97
CA ILE A 91 -10.77 27.68 -2.42
C ILE A 91 -10.66 29.07 -3.08
N ASN A 92 -11.68 29.92 -3.02
CA ASN A 92 -11.71 31.20 -3.76
C ASN A 92 -10.49 32.07 -3.46
N LYS A 93 -10.11 32.20 -2.18
CA LYS A 93 -8.93 33.00 -1.78
C LYS A 93 -7.63 32.41 -2.32
N MET A 94 -7.49 31.08 -2.28
CA MET A 94 -6.33 30.39 -2.84
C MET A 94 -6.24 30.64 -4.35
N GLU A 95 -7.36 30.51 -5.06
CA GLU A 95 -7.42 30.70 -6.50
C GLU A 95 -7.12 32.15 -6.90
N SER A 96 -7.69 33.13 -6.20
CA SER A 96 -7.36 34.56 -6.41
C SER A 96 -5.85 34.82 -6.23
N TYR A 97 -5.24 34.29 -5.16
CA TYR A 97 -3.80 34.41 -4.95
C TYR A 97 -2.99 33.74 -6.07
N ARG A 98 -3.37 32.52 -6.46
CA ARG A 98 -2.72 31.76 -7.54
C ARG A 98 -2.75 32.50 -8.87
N GLN A 99 -3.87 33.14 -9.21
CA GLN A 99 -4.01 33.94 -10.43
C GLN A 99 -3.18 35.23 -10.38
N ALA A 100 -3.11 35.90 -9.23
CA ALA A 100 -2.24 37.06 -9.04
C ALA A 100 -0.76 36.70 -9.22
N GLN A 101 -0.31 35.56 -8.69
CA GLN A 101 1.05 35.05 -8.88
C GLN A 101 1.31 34.69 -10.36
N LYS A 102 0.33 34.10 -11.04
CA LYS A 102 0.41 33.80 -12.47
C LYS A 102 0.60 35.06 -13.31
N ALA A 103 -0.06 36.17 -12.97
CA ALA A 103 0.13 37.46 -13.63
C ALA A 103 1.55 38.02 -13.47
N GLN A 104 2.25 37.61 -12.41
CA GLN A 104 3.67 37.93 -12.17
C GLN A 104 4.63 36.91 -12.80
N GLY A 105 4.13 35.98 -13.62
CA GLY A 105 4.93 34.96 -14.29
C GLY A 105 5.20 33.70 -13.45
N ILE A 106 4.70 33.63 -12.21
CA ILE A 106 4.92 32.49 -11.31
C ILE A 106 3.79 31.47 -11.49
N LYS A 107 4.11 30.28 -12.03
CA LYS A 107 3.13 29.21 -12.25
C LYS A 107 3.01 28.30 -11.03
N LEU A 108 1.95 28.51 -10.25
CA LEU A 108 1.59 27.63 -9.13
C LEU A 108 0.36 26.79 -9.48
N THR A 109 0.39 25.51 -9.11
CA THR A 109 -0.76 24.61 -9.17
C THR A 109 -1.50 24.62 -7.83
N PRO A 110 -2.80 24.29 -7.77
CA PRO A 110 -3.50 24.11 -6.50
C PRO A 110 -2.83 23.08 -5.57
N LEU A 111 -2.18 22.06 -6.14
CA LEU A 111 -1.54 20.98 -5.40
C LEU A 111 -0.48 21.47 -4.42
N VAL A 112 0.34 22.48 -4.76
CA VAL A 112 1.37 22.98 -3.83
C VAL A 112 0.78 23.62 -2.57
N PHE A 113 -0.41 24.23 -2.69
CA PHE A 113 -1.14 24.78 -1.54
C PHE A 113 -1.71 23.65 -0.67
N ILE A 114 -2.25 22.60 -1.30
CA ILE A 114 -2.75 21.42 -0.61
C ILE A 114 -1.62 20.73 0.15
N MET A 115 -0.45 20.56 -0.47
CA MET A 115 0.73 20.00 0.20
C MET A 115 1.08 20.79 1.47
N LYS A 116 1.12 22.13 1.39
CA LYS A 116 1.38 22.97 2.56
C LYS A 116 0.30 22.87 3.64
N ALA A 117 -0.97 22.82 3.25
CA ALA A 117 -2.06 22.62 4.20
C ALA A 117 -1.97 21.26 4.91
N VAL A 118 -1.67 20.19 4.16
CA VAL A 118 -1.45 18.84 4.72
C VAL A 118 -0.28 18.85 5.71
N ILE A 119 0.84 19.48 5.37
CA ILE A 119 1.98 19.57 6.31
C ILE A 119 1.61 20.29 7.59
N GLN A 120 0.89 21.41 7.51
CA GLN A 120 0.43 22.13 8.71
C GLN A 120 -0.48 21.25 9.58
N ALA A 121 -1.37 20.46 8.97
CA ALA A 121 -2.21 19.51 9.69
C ALA A 121 -1.37 18.40 10.34
N LEU A 122 -0.41 17.81 9.62
CA LEU A 122 0.46 16.75 10.15
C LEU A 122 1.35 17.24 11.31
N GLN A 123 1.80 18.50 11.25
CA GLN A 123 2.54 19.13 12.35
C GLN A 123 1.66 19.36 13.58
N SER A 124 0.42 19.80 13.37
CA SER A 124 -0.55 20.04 14.45
C SER A 124 -1.07 18.76 15.09
N TYR A 125 -1.11 17.67 14.32
CA TYR A 125 -1.60 16.35 14.76
C TYR A 125 -0.56 15.25 14.48
N PRO A 126 0.53 15.16 15.26
CA PRO A 126 1.67 14.27 14.97
C PRO A 126 1.33 12.78 14.86
N ARG A 127 0.23 12.32 15.48
CA ARG A 127 -0.24 10.93 15.37
C ARG A 127 -0.66 10.56 13.94
N PHE A 128 -1.04 11.53 13.11
CA PHE A 128 -1.31 11.29 11.69
C PHE A 128 -0.03 11.08 10.87
N ASN A 129 1.12 11.60 11.33
CA ASN A 129 2.43 11.36 10.71
C ASN A 129 3.21 10.25 11.42
N ALA A 130 2.56 9.11 11.65
CA ALA A 130 3.12 8.00 12.41
C ALA A 130 2.99 6.66 11.68
N SER A 131 3.68 5.65 12.19
CA SER A 131 3.52 4.25 11.78
C SER A 131 3.54 3.35 13.01
N LEU A 132 2.82 2.23 12.95
CA LEU A 132 3.01 1.16 13.92
C LEU A 132 4.33 0.46 13.61
N ASP A 133 5.06 0.07 14.65
CA ASP A 133 6.21 -0.81 14.52
C ASP A 133 5.77 -2.25 14.19
N GLU A 134 6.73 -3.13 13.92
CA GLU A 134 6.43 -4.52 13.53
C GLU A 134 5.73 -5.31 14.65
N SER A 135 5.92 -4.93 15.92
CA SER A 135 5.24 -5.57 17.05
C SER A 135 3.77 -5.16 17.17
N GLY A 136 3.41 -3.99 16.63
CA GLY A 136 2.10 -3.37 16.83
C GLY A 136 1.92 -2.72 18.20
N GLU A 137 2.95 -2.75 19.06
CA GLU A 137 2.91 -2.21 20.43
C GLU A 137 3.41 -0.76 20.47
N ASN A 138 4.19 -0.32 19.49
CA ASN A 138 4.78 1.02 19.48
C ASN A 138 4.30 1.87 18.31
N LEU A 139 4.07 3.15 18.60
CA LEU A 139 3.76 4.15 17.59
C LEU A 139 5.01 4.99 17.27
N ILE A 140 5.53 4.86 16.06
CA ILE A 140 6.70 5.59 15.56
C ILE A 140 6.24 6.95 15.04
N ILE A 141 6.44 8.01 15.82
CA ILE A 141 6.17 9.39 15.41
C ILE A 141 7.34 9.93 14.59
N LYS A 142 7.08 10.29 13.33
CA LYS A 142 8.12 10.82 12.43
C LYS A 142 8.28 12.32 12.63
N LYS A 143 9.53 12.78 12.60
CA LYS A 143 9.90 14.21 12.71
C LYS A 143 10.24 14.86 11.37
N TYR A 144 10.06 14.11 10.29
CA TYR A 144 10.23 14.54 8.91
C TYR A 144 8.90 14.45 8.17
N PHE A 145 8.74 15.22 7.09
CA PHE A 145 7.51 15.27 6.32
C PHE A 145 7.76 15.04 4.82
N ASN A 146 7.53 13.81 4.40
CA ASN A 146 7.66 13.40 3.00
C ASN A 146 6.27 13.07 2.44
N LEU A 147 5.94 13.56 1.25
CA LEU A 147 4.65 13.33 0.61
C LEU A 147 4.84 12.53 -0.68
N GLY A 148 4.16 11.38 -0.77
CA GLY A 148 4.00 10.64 -2.01
C GLY A 148 2.90 11.27 -2.86
N ILE A 149 3.18 11.55 -4.13
CA ILE A 149 2.22 12.15 -5.07
C ILE A 149 1.81 11.10 -6.09
N ALA A 150 0.58 10.61 -6.00
CA ALA A 150 0.05 9.64 -6.95
C ALA A 150 -0.17 10.30 -8.32
N MET A 151 0.51 9.80 -9.35
CA MET A 151 0.42 10.27 -10.73
C MET A 151 -0.03 9.13 -11.64
N ASP A 152 -1.04 9.42 -12.46
CA ASP A 152 -1.47 8.53 -13.52
C ASP A 152 -0.57 8.72 -14.75
N THR A 153 0.00 7.63 -15.25
CA THR A 153 0.95 7.64 -16.37
C THR A 153 0.53 6.56 -17.37
N PRO A 154 0.96 6.63 -18.65
CA PRO A 154 0.66 5.58 -19.63
C PRO A 154 1.13 4.18 -19.20
N ASN A 155 2.15 4.11 -18.33
CA ASN A 155 2.73 2.86 -17.83
C ASN A 155 2.09 2.38 -16.51
N GLY A 156 1.09 3.10 -15.99
CA GLY A 156 0.37 2.83 -14.75
C GLY A 156 0.63 3.87 -13.65
N LEU A 157 0.12 3.60 -12.45
CA LEU A 157 0.26 4.48 -11.29
C LEU A 157 1.73 4.54 -10.83
N VAL A 158 2.30 5.75 -10.81
CA VAL A 158 3.62 6.04 -10.24
C VAL A 158 3.46 7.01 -9.06
N VAL A 159 4.22 6.79 -7.99
CA VAL A 159 4.13 7.60 -6.76
C VAL A 159 5.52 8.13 -6.39
N PRO A 160 5.99 9.21 -7.03
CA PRO A 160 7.20 9.90 -6.58
C PRO A 160 7.03 10.48 -5.17
N VAL A 161 8.13 10.55 -4.43
CA VAL A 161 8.17 11.08 -3.06
C VAL A 161 8.87 12.43 -3.05
N ILE A 162 8.14 13.47 -2.69
CA ILE A 162 8.68 14.80 -2.41
C ILE A 162 9.10 14.83 -0.95
N LYS A 163 10.39 15.04 -0.70
CA LYS A 163 10.96 15.01 0.66
C LYS A 163 10.96 16.37 1.32
N ASP A 164 10.98 16.41 2.66
CA ASP A 164 11.19 17.61 3.48
C ASP A 164 10.29 18.79 3.06
N VAL A 165 9.01 18.49 2.81
CA VAL A 165 8.04 19.42 2.23
C VAL A 165 7.83 20.64 3.12
N GLU A 166 8.03 20.51 4.43
CA GLU A 166 7.92 21.59 5.38
C GLU A 166 8.97 22.69 5.14
N GLN A 167 10.16 22.33 4.66
CA GLN A 167 11.28 23.26 4.44
C GLN A 167 11.18 24.03 3.11
N LYS A 168 10.35 23.56 2.17
CA LYS A 168 10.30 24.10 0.80
C LYS A 168 9.25 25.18 0.62
N SER A 169 9.54 26.25 -0.08
CA SER A 169 8.55 27.27 -0.48
C SER A 169 7.56 26.74 -1.53
N LEU A 170 6.47 27.48 -1.78
CA LEU A 170 5.50 27.13 -2.82
C LEU A 170 6.13 27.04 -4.22
N ILE A 171 7.12 27.90 -4.49
CA ILE A 171 7.82 27.96 -5.78
C ILE A 171 8.73 26.73 -5.93
N GLU A 172 9.52 26.40 -4.90
CA GLU A 172 10.38 25.21 -4.91
C GLU A 172 9.56 23.94 -5.09
N LEU A 173 8.43 23.81 -4.40
CA LEU A 173 7.51 22.68 -4.57
C LEU A 173 6.93 22.63 -5.99
N ALA A 174 6.57 23.76 -6.58
CA ALA A 174 6.05 23.81 -7.95
C ALA A 174 7.12 23.36 -8.97
N THR A 175 8.36 23.80 -8.78
CA THR A 175 9.49 23.40 -9.63
C THR A 175 9.79 21.91 -9.50
N GLU A 176 9.87 21.38 -8.28
CA GLU A 176 10.16 19.96 -8.05
C GLU A 176 9.05 19.06 -8.56
N LEU A 177 7.77 19.43 -8.40
CA LEU A 177 6.65 18.70 -8.98
C LEU A 177 6.72 18.67 -10.51
N ALA A 178 7.06 19.79 -11.15
CA ALA A 178 7.18 19.85 -12.61
C ALA A 178 8.31 18.95 -13.13
N GLN A 179 9.46 18.93 -12.44
CA GLN A 179 10.58 18.03 -12.76
C GLN A 179 10.17 16.56 -12.58
N THR A 180 9.54 16.25 -11.46
CA THR A 180 9.10 14.90 -11.10
C THR A 180 8.05 14.35 -12.08
N SER A 181 7.11 15.19 -12.49
CA SER A 181 6.09 14.84 -13.48
C SER A 181 6.69 14.57 -14.85
N GLY A 182 7.72 15.32 -15.26
CA GLY A 182 8.42 15.11 -16.53
C GLY A 182 9.28 13.85 -16.57
N GLN A 183 9.73 13.35 -15.42
CA GLN A 183 10.48 12.09 -15.31
C GLN A 183 9.58 10.85 -15.21
N SER A 184 8.32 11.04 -14.79
CA SER A 184 7.36 9.96 -14.57
C SER A 184 6.45 9.71 -15.78
N ALA A 185 6.44 10.63 -16.76
CA ALA A 185 5.75 10.50 -18.04
C ALA A 185 6.60 9.73 -19.07
#